data_AF-A0AAC9X0P4-F1
#
_entry.id   AF-A0AAC9X0P4-F1
#
_cell.length_a   1.000
_cell.length_b   1.000
_cell.length_c   1.000
_cell.angle_alpha   90.00
_cell.angle_beta   90.00
_cell.angle_gamma   90.00
#
_symmetry.space_group_name_H-M   'P 1'
#
loop_
_entity.id
_entity.type
_entity.pdbx_description
1 polymer ?
#
loop_
_entity_poly.entity_id
_entity_poly.type
_entity_poly.pdbx_seq_one_letter_code
_entity_poly.pdbx_strand_id
1 'polypeptide(L)'
;MLSLYRRVLFGGVKGTVSLLRDLTAAEIAVLAPLAIVTLWMGVHPGSFTRLFDPVIMQAIHGSAANVASAAGHSVLHVAAR
;
A
#
# COMPACT_ATOMS: atom_id res chain seq x y z
N MET A 1 -2.33 6.75 -16.92
CA MET A 1 -3.47 6.40 -16.02
C MET A 1 -4.64 7.38 -16.09
N LEU A 2 -4.44 8.70 -16.21
CA LEU A 2 -5.56 9.68 -16.28
C LEU A 2 -6.45 9.58 -17.54
N SER A 3 -5.90 9.12 -18.67
CA SER A 3 -6.67 8.94 -19.91
C SER A 3 -7.85 7.97 -19.74
N LEU A 4 -7.70 6.93 -18.92
CA LEU A 4 -8.79 6.00 -18.67
C LEU A 4 -9.86 6.61 -17.76
N TYR A 5 -9.45 7.26 -16.65
CA TYR A 5 -10.39 7.97 -15.78
C TYR A 5 -11.21 8.99 -16.57
N ARG A 6 -10.56 9.79 -17.42
CA ARG A 6 -11.24 10.77 -18.26
C ARG A 6 -12.26 10.13 -19.21
N ARG A 7 -11.91 9.01 -19.85
CA ARG A 7 -12.77 8.31 -20.80
C ARG A 7 -13.94 7.57 -20.14
N VAL A 8 -13.77 7.11 -18.90
CA VAL A 8 -14.79 6.36 -18.16
C VAL A 8 -15.76 7.29 -17.44
N LEU A 9 -15.25 8.33 -16.75
CA LEU A 9 -16.09 9.23 -15.94
C LEU A 9 -16.78 10.33 -16.77
N PHE A 10 -16.08 10.87 -17.77
CA PHE A 10 -16.59 11.95 -18.63
C PHE A 10 -16.91 11.48 -20.07
N GLY A 11 -16.83 10.17 -20.33
CA GLY A 11 -17.27 9.59 -21.59
C GLY A 11 -18.79 9.49 -21.68
N GLY A 12 -19.32 9.44 -22.90
CA GLY A 12 -20.75 9.16 -23.09
C GLY A 12 -21.12 7.74 -22.67
N VAL A 13 -22.35 7.57 -22.15
CA VAL A 13 -22.91 6.27 -21.78
C VAL A 13 -23.16 5.44 -23.05
N LYS A 14 -22.63 4.21 -23.11
CA LYS A 14 -22.72 3.34 -24.30
C LYS A 14 -23.40 2.02 -23.96
N GLY A 15 -24.37 1.62 -24.79
CA GLY A 15 -24.98 0.28 -24.78
C GLY A 15 -25.47 -0.16 -23.40
N THR A 16 -25.07 -1.37 -22.98
CA THR A 16 -25.49 -2.02 -21.73
C THR A 16 -25.18 -1.21 -20.46
N VAL A 17 -24.25 -0.24 -20.50
CA VAL A 17 -23.94 0.61 -19.34
C VAL A 17 -25.13 1.45 -18.89
N SER A 18 -26.04 1.79 -19.81
CA SER A 18 -27.28 2.51 -19.46
C SER A 18 -28.27 1.66 -18.64
N LEU A 19 -28.10 0.34 -18.60
CA LEU A 19 -28.93 -0.57 -17.82
C LEU A 19 -28.37 -0.80 -16.41
N LEU A 20 -27.14 -0.36 -16.14
CA LEU A 20 -26.57 -0.43 -14.80
C LEU A 20 -27.27 0.57 -13.90
N ARG A 21 -27.59 0.11 -12.69
CA ARG A 21 -28.24 0.92 -11.67
C ARG A 21 -27.18 1.71 -10.88
N ASP A 22 -27.57 2.92 -10.48
CA ASP A 22 -26.73 3.77 -9.65
C ASP A 22 -26.43 3.14 -8.29
N LEU A 23 -25.38 3.68 -7.65
CA LEU A 23 -24.88 3.22 -6.36
C LEU A 23 -26.00 3.21 -5.31
N THR A 24 -26.12 2.08 -4.62
CA THR A 24 -27.06 1.95 -3.52
C THR A 24 -26.51 2.59 -2.25
N ALA A 25 -27.40 2.99 -1.32
CA ALA A 25 -26.97 3.59 -0.05
C ALA A 25 -26.04 2.66 0.76
N ALA A 26 -26.25 1.34 0.66
CA ALA A 26 -25.39 0.34 1.29
C ALA A 26 -23.98 0.32 0.67
N GLU A 27 -23.87 0.43 -0.66
CA GLU A 27 -22.58 0.50 -1.34
C GLU A 27 -21.81 1.77 -0.95
N ILE A 28 -22.50 2.91 -0.89
CA ILE A 28 -21.89 4.18 -0.44
C ILE A 28 -21.43 4.06 1.01
N ALA A 29 -22.22 3.42 1.89
CA ALA A 29 -21.85 3.23 3.30
C ALA A 29 -20.57 2.41 3.49
N VAL A 30 -20.24 1.51 2.55
CA VAL A 30 -18.97 0.75 2.57
C VAL A 30 -17.84 1.53 1.89
N LEU A 31 -18.11 2.23 0.80
CA LEU A 31 -17.08 2.98 0.04
C LEU A 31 -16.64 4.28 0.72
N ALA A 32 -17.57 5.00 1.36
CA ALA A 32 -17.30 6.26 2.03
C ALA A 32 -16.23 6.16 3.14
N PRO A 33 -16.30 5.20 4.10
CA PRO A 33 -15.27 5.10 5.13
C PRO A 33 -13.89 4.76 4.55
N LEU A 34 -13.81 3.94 3.49
CA LEU A 34 -12.55 3.64 2.81
C LEU A 34 -11.94 4.89 2.16
N ALA A 35 -12.77 5.70 1.50
CA ALA A 35 -12.33 6.97 0.92
C ALA A 35 -11.83 7.95 1.99
N ILE A 36 -12.54 8.04 3.12
CA ILE A 36 -12.15 8.88 4.26
C ILE A 36 -10.78 8.46 4.80
N VAL A 37 -10.56 7.17 5.03
CA VAL A 37 -9.27 6.65 5.53
C VAL A 37 -8.15 6.91 4.53
N THR A 38 -8.42 6.74 3.23
CA THR A 38 -7.44 6.99 2.17
C THR A 38 -7.04 8.47 2.12
N LEU A 39 -8.01 9.38 2.21
CA LEU A 39 -7.76 10.83 2.29
C LEU A 39 -7.02 11.19 3.57
N TRP A 40 -7.41 10.63 4.72
CA TRP A 40 -6.74 10.85 6.00
C TRP A 40 -5.27 10.45 5.93
N MET A 41 -4.96 9.29 5.35
CA MET A 41 -3.60 8.81 5.19
C MET A 41 -2.75 9.75 4.32
N GLY A 42 -3.35 10.37 3.30
CA GLY A 42 -2.67 11.38 2.47
C GLY A 42 -2.44 12.71 3.19
N VAL A 43 -3.41 13.19 3.96
CA VAL A 43 -3.31 14.48 4.69
C VAL A 43 -2.41 14.38 5.91
N HIS A 44 -2.50 13.28 6.68
CA HIS A 44 -1.71 13.07 7.89
C HIS A 44 -1.20 11.61 7.96
N PRO A 45 -0.11 11.27 7.24
CA PRO A 45 0.45 9.92 7.23
C PRO A 45 1.01 9.50 8.60
N GLY A 46 1.36 10.47 9.46
CA GLY A 46 1.90 10.26 10.80
C GLY A 46 1.00 9.42 11.72
N SER A 47 -0.31 9.36 11.45
CA SER A 47 -1.24 8.49 12.19
C SER A 47 -0.95 7.01 11.98
N PHE A 48 -0.50 6.64 10.78
CA PHE A 48 -0.18 5.26 10.42
C PHE A 48 1.31 4.96 10.62
N THR A 49 2.21 5.85 10.19
CA THR A 49 3.66 5.56 10.24
C THR A 49 4.17 5.36 11.66
N ARG A 50 3.69 6.15 12.63
CA ARG A 50 4.07 5.99 14.05
C ARG A 50 3.76 4.61 14.63
N LEU A 51 2.75 3.92 14.11
CA LEU A 51 2.43 2.55 14.51
C LEU A 51 3.47 1.54 13.98
N PHE A 52 4.01 1.79 12.79
CA PHE A 52 4.95 0.89 12.12
C PHE A 52 6.43 1.18 12.44
N ASP A 53 6.77 2.42 12.84
CA ASP A 53 8.12 2.86 13.18
C ASP A 53 8.90 1.87 14.08
N PRO A 54 8.38 1.36 15.22
CA PRO A 54 9.16 0.47 16.08
C PRO A 54 9.51 -0.87 15.41
N VAL A 55 8.58 -1.43 14.63
CA VAL A 55 8.80 -2.69 13.90
C VAL A 55 9.87 -2.49 12.82
N ILE A 56 9.82 -1.36 12.11
CA ILE A 56 10.79 -1.01 11.08
C ILE A 56 12.19 -0.82 11.69
N MET A 57 12.29 -0.11 12.83
CA MET A 57 13.57 0.08 13.51
C MET A 57 14.18 -1.25 13.97
N GLN A 58 13.37 -2.13 14.57
CA GLN A 58 13.82 -3.47 14.94
C GLN A 58 14.28 -4.28 13.72
N ALA A 59 13.55 -4.19 12.60
CA ALA A 59 13.93 -4.89 11.37
C ALA A 59 15.27 -4.39 10.81
N ILE A 60 15.53 -3.08 10.84
CA ILE A 60 16.80 -2.48 10.38
C ILE A 60 17.97 -2.93 11.27
N HIS A 61 17.81 -2.87 12.59
CA HIS A 61 18.85 -3.29 13.54
C HIS A 61 19.10 -4.80 13.52
N GLY A 62 18.04 -5.61 13.43
CA GLY A 62 18.13 -7.06 13.31
C GLY A 62 18.76 -7.52 11.99
N SER A 63 18.48 -6.80 10.89
CA SER A 63 19.09 -7.09 9.59
C SER A 63 20.60 -6.87 9.60
N ALA A 64 21.10 -5.83 10.29
CA ALA A 64 22.54 -5.61 10.44
C ALA A 64 23.23 -6.76 11.20
N ALA A 65 22.59 -7.30 12.24
CA ALA A 65 23.11 -8.46 12.97
C ALA A 65 23.11 -9.73 12.10
N ASN A 66 22.08 -9.94 11.28
CA ASN A 66 22.00 -11.08 10.35
C ASN A 66 23.04 -10.98 9.22
N VAL A 67 23.28 -9.78 8.68
CA VAL A 67 24.33 -9.52 7.68
C VAL A 67 25.72 -9.72 8.27
N ALA A 68 25.97 -9.22 9.49
CA ALA A 68 27.24 -9.46 10.18
C ALA A 68 27.48 -10.95 10.45
N SER A 69 26.44 -11.68 10.83
CA SER A 69 26.49 -13.13 11.01
C SER A 69 26.76 -13.87 9.68
N ALA A 70 26.16 -13.44 8.57
CA ALA A 70 26.39 -14.01 7.24
C ALA A 70 27.80 -13.70 6.68
N ALA A 71 28.35 -12.52 6.98
CA ALA A 71 29.72 -12.17 6.65
C ALA A 71 30.73 -13.03 7.43
N GLY A 72 30.47 -13.32 8.70
CA GLY A 72 31.29 -14.25 9.49
C GLY A 72 31.31 -15.67 8.92
N HIS A 73 30.15 -16.20 8.49
CA HIS A 73 30.06 -17.54 7.92
C HIS A 73 30.73 -17.67 6.54
N SER A 74 30.76 -16.60 5.73
CA SER A 74 31.44 -16.63 4.43
C SER A 74 32.96 -16.55 4.54
N VAL A 75 33.51 -15.82 5.52
CA VAL A 75 34.96 -15.77 5.79
C VAL A 75 35.48 -17.14 6.27
N LEU A 76 34.73 -17.84 7.11
CA LEU A 76 35.07 -19.19 7.56
C LEU A 76 35.10 -20.20 6.39
N HIS A 77 34.22 -20.03 5.40
CA HIS A 77 34.14 -20.90 4.22
C HIS A 77 35.27 -20.65 3.20
N VAL A 78 35.82 -19.44 3.14
CA VAL A 78 36.97 -19.09 2.28
C VAL A 78 38.30 -19.48 2.92
N ALA A 79 38.43 -19.37 4.25
CA ALA A 79 39.64 -19.78 4.97
C ALA A 79 39.83 -21.31 5.05
N ALA A 80 38.77 -22.09 4.85
CA ALA A 80 38.78 -23.55 4.89
C ALA A 80 39.03 -24.21 3.50
N ARG A 81 39.28 -23.42 2.45
CA ARG A 81 39.63 -23.88 1.10
C ARG A 81 41.07 -23.49 0.77
#